data_AF-A0AAQ2C7S1-F1
#
_entry.id   AF-A0AAQ2C7S1-F1
#
_cell.length_a   1.000
_cell.length_b   1.000
_cell.length_c   1.000
_cell.angle_alpha   90.00
_cell.angle_beta   90.00
_cell.angle_gamma   90.00
#
_symmetry.space_group_name_H-M   'P 1'
#
loop_
_entity.id
_entity.type
_entity.pdbx_description
1 polymer ?
#
loop_
_entity_poly.entity_id
_entity_poly.type
_entity_poly.pdbx_seq_one_letter_code
_entity_poly.pdbx_strand_id
1 'polypeptide(L)'
;MGQVRVPRTVNRSPCADESIPPHSTVDQVIHRARHGGRMPRAMSVGTRNVILMKPSFIEQQETRGEHFDAIRETHGKLARVAAELAELIDEAHRYATATADAAPRVPGSRWDADTVAEREFVSELACTIRIPQRSAETLIAESESLTCELPRTMAALRAGQISYRHAQVLMGQAWSLPDEAKAAFEEALLK
;
A
#
# COMPACT_ATOMS: atom_id res chain seq x y z
N MET A 1 20.98 -39.75 19.41
CA MET A 1 22.03 -38.72 19.24
C MET A 1 21.58 -37.83 18.09
N GLY A 2 20.84 -36.72 18.30
CA GLY A 2 21.32 -35.43 18.81
C GLY A 2 22.03 -34.68 17.66
N GLN A 3 21.57 -33.58 17.07
CA GLN A 3 20.82 -32.45 17.62
C GLN A 3 19.85 -31.78 16.63
N VAL A 4 18.77 -31.24 17.21
CA VAL A 4 17.77 -30.33 16.63
C VAL A 4 18.24 -28.88 16.85
N ARG A 5 18.15 -28.01 15.84
CA ARG A 5 18.43 -26.57 15.97
C ARG A 5 17.14 -25.76 15.82
N VAL A 6 16.73 -25.12 16.92
CA VAL A 6 15.61 -24.19 17.05
C VAL A 6 16.11 -22.73 17.14
N PRO A 7 15.25 -21.70 16.97
CA PRO A 7 15.59 -20.42 16.36
C PRO A 7 16.11 -19.33 17.31
N ARG A 8 16.72 -18.29 16.72
CA ARG A 8 17.23 -17.08 17.38
C ARG A 8 16.10 -16.23 17.98
N THR A 9 16.20 -16.00 19.29
CA THR A 9 15.34 -15.13 20.08
C THR A 9 15.62 -13.65 19.82
N VAL A 10 14.54 -12.89 19.66
CA VAL A 10 14.48 -11.43 19.57
C VAL A 10 14.69 -10.85 20.97
N ASN A 11 15.68 -9.96 21.14
CA ASN A 11 15.91 -9.26 22.40
C ASN A 11 15.31 -7.85 22.30
N ARG A 12 14.18 -7.61 22.97
CA ARG A 12 13.66 -6.26 23.25
C ARG A 12 13.51 -6.13 24.76
N SER A 13 14.34 -5.29 25.37
CA SER A 13 14.15 -4.83 26.75
C SER A 13 13.11 -3.70 26.81
N PRO A 14 12.39 -3.56 27.94
CA PRO A 14 11.24 -2.66 28.09
C PRO A 14 11.65 -1.32 28.74
N CYS A 15 10.99 -0.22 28.35
CA CYS A 15 10.99 1.01 29.14
C CYS A 15 9.54 1.48 29.36
N ALA A 16 9.14 1.38 30.61
CA ALA A 16 8.25 2.24 31.38
C ALA A 16 6.90 2.68 30.78
N ASP A 17 5.88 2.00 31.29
CA ASP A 17 4.57 2.47 31.72
C ASP A 17 4.54 3.94 32.21
N GLU A 18 3.76 4.79 31.53
CA GLU A 18 3.33 6.07 32.09
C GLU A 18 1.82 6.23 31.87
N SER A 19 1.11 5.70 32.87
CA SER A 19 -0.22 6.04 33.35
C SER A 19 -0.89 7.30 32.77
N ILE A 20 -2.07 7.09 32.19
CA ILE A 20 -3.10 8.09 31.95
C ILE A 20 -3.69 8.57 33.29
N PRO A 21 -3.92 9.88 33.48
CA PRO A 21 -5.10 10.31 34.21
C PRO A 21 -5.91 11.42 33.51
N PRO A 22 -7.13 11.70 33.99
CA PRO A 22 -8.25 12.07 33.13
C PRO A 22 -8.84 13.48 33.37
N HIS A 23 -9.74 13.82 32.45
CA HIS A 23 -10.85 14.78 32.52
C HIS A 23 -10.64 16.28 32.26
N SER A 24 -11.52 16.75 31.37
CA SER A 24 -12.11 18.07 31.26
C SER A 24 -12.38 18.75 32.60
N THR A 25 -12.17 20.06 32.67
CA THR A 25 -13.21 21.09 32.89
C THR A 25 -12.49 22.45 32.93
N VAL A 26 -12.42 23.15 31.79
CA VAL A 26 -12.03 24.57 31.78
C VAL A 26 -13.29 25.36 32.07
N ASP A 27 -13.49 25.64 33.36
CA ASP A 27 -14.41 26.67 33.80
C ASP A 27 -13.84 27.30 35.07
N GLN A 28 -13.17 28.45 34.94
CA GLN A 28 -13.11 29.47 35.99
C GLN A 28 -12.54 30.82 35.53
N VAL A 29 -13.49 31.72 35.26
CA VAL A 29 -13.61 33.06 35.85
C VAL A 29 -12.54 34.12 35.52
N ILE A 30 -12.97 34.98 34.59
CA ILE A 30 -12.65 36.41 34.49
C ILE A 30 -13.22 37.16 35.72
N HIS A 31 -12.38 37.91 36.44
CA HIS A 31 -12.62 39.32 36.89
C HIS A 31 -11.77 39.68 38.14
N ARG A 32 -10.92 40.72 38.04
CA ARG A 32 -11.23 42.10 38.51
C ARG A 32 -9.95 42.90 38.75
N ALA A 33 -9.93 44.11 38.17
CA ALA A 33 -8.92 45.14 38.35
C ALA A 33 -9.04 45.87 39.70
N ARG A 34 -7.91 46.40 40.22
CA ARG A 34 -7.64 47.86 40.37
C ARG A 34 -6.35 48.16 41.15
N HIS A 35 -5.92 49.42 40.99
CA HIS A 35 -4.79 50.17 41.59
C HIS A 35 -3.53 50.14 40.71
N GLY A 36 -3.00 51.23 40.17
CA GLY A 36 -3.08 52.65 40.51
C GLY A 36 -1.67 53.14 40.87
N GLY A 37 -0.96 53.80 39.96
CA GLY A 37 0.39 54.31 40.22
C GLY A 37 1.06 54.93 39.00
N ARG A 38 1.66 56.11 39.17
CA ARG A 38 2.15 57.06 38.16
C ARG A 38 3.62 56.80 37.77
N MET A 39 3.94 57.10 36.51
CA MET A 39 5.21 56.97 35.73
C MET A 39 6.53 57.32 36.46
N PRO A 40 7.69 56.77 36.00
CA PRO A 40 8.50 57.54 35.02
C PRO A 40 9.07 56.71 33.84
N ARG A 41 9.49 57.45 32.80
CA ARG A 41 10.01 56.96 31.51
C ARG A 41 11.37 56.28 31.66
N ALA A 42 11.53 55.12 31.03
CA ALA A 42 12.83 54.58 30.61
C ALA A 42 12.66 53.80 29.30
N MET A 43 13.65 53.96 28.42
CA MET A 43 13.70 53.45 27.05
C MET A 43 13.83 51.92 27.02
N SER A 44 13.04 51.24 26.19
CA SER A 44 13.39 49.94 25.60
C SER A 44 12.53 49.72 24.37
N VAL A 45 13.12 49.86 23.19
CA VAL A 45 12.53 49.29 21.96
C VAL A 45 12.80 47.80 22.07
N GLY A 46 11.90 47.11 22.78
CA GLY A 46 11.93 45.66 22.86
C GLY A 46 11.96 45.12 21.44
N THR A 47 12.93 44.25 21.18
CA THR A 47 12.84 43.27 20.10
C THR A 47 11.39 42.83 20.01
N ARG A 48 10.74 43.05 18.86
CA ARG A 48 9.42 42.48 18.62
C ARG A 48 9.57 41.00 18.83
N ASN A 49 9.14 40.54 20.00
CA ASN A 49 8.99 39.14 20.29
C ASN A 49 7.83 38.73 19.40
N VAL A 50 8.16 38.30 18.17
CA VAL A 50 7.21 37.59 17.33
C VAL A 50 6.94 36.33 18.12
N ILE A 51 5.89 36.38 18.94
CA ILE A 51 5.32 35.21 19.58
C ILE A 51 5.08 34.27 18.41
N LEU A 52 5.90 33.22 18.34
CA LEU A 52 5.73 32.11 17.43
C LEU A 52 4.37 31.52 17.79
N MET A 53 3.30 32.03 17.17
CA MET A 53 1.94 31.59 17.42
C MET A 53 1.95 30.11 17.06
N LYS A 54 1.78 29.24 18.07
CA LYS A 54 1.62 27.81 17.81
C LYS A 54 0.36 27.67 16.94
N PRO A 55 0.42 26.94 15.83
CA PRO A 55 -0.73 26.79 14.95
C PRO A 55 -1.92 26.34 15.79
N SER A 56 -3.08 26.94 15.52
CA SER A 56 -4.28 26.61 16.28
C SER A 56 -4.59 25.11 16.12
N PHE A 57 -5.36 24.55 17.04
CA PHE A 57 -5.75 23.14 16.94
C PHE A 57 -6.43 22.84 15.59
N ILE A 58 -7.27 23.75 15.08
CA ILE A 58 -7.95 23.60 13.79
C ILE A 58 -6.94 23.58 12.63
N GLU A 59 -6.01 24.54 12.59
CA GLU A 59 -4.96 24.58 11.55
C GLU A 59 -4.08 23.33 11.57
N GLN A 60 -3.75 22.81 12.76
CA GLN A 60 -3.01 21.54 12.90
C GLN A 60 -3.82 20.35 12.36
N GLN A 61 -5.13 20.32 12.58
CA GLN A 61 -6.00 19.27 12.06
C GLN A 61 -6.15 19.35 10.54
N GLU A 62 -6.34 20.55 9.99
CA GLU A 62 -6.43 20.80 8.54
C GLU A 62 -5.14 20.38 7.84
N THR A 63 -3.99 20.84 8.34
CA THR A 63 -2.66 20.45 7.81
C THR A 63 -2.47 18.93 7.84
N ARG A 64 -2.92 18.26 8.91
CA ARG A 64 -2.86 16.80 9.01
C ARG A 64 -3.79 16.12 7.99
N GLY A 65 -4.97 16.67 7.76
CA GLY A 65 -5.90 16.20 6.73
C GLY A 65 -5.29 16.27 5.33
N GLU A 66 -4.66 17.39 4.98
CA GLU A 66 -3.96 17.58 3.70
C GLU A 66 -2.87 16.52 3.48
N HIS A 67 -2.11 16.17 4.53
CA HIS A 67 -1.12 15.09 4.44
C HIS A 67 -1.76 13.72 4.12
N PHE A 68 -2.87 13.37 4.77
CA PHE A 68 -3.56 12.11 4.48
C PHE A 68 -4.18 12.09 3.08
N ASP A 69 -4.68 13.24 2.61
CA ASP A 69 -5.20 13.37 1.25
C ASP A 69 -4.11 13.18 0.20
N ALA A 70 -2.94 13.78 0.41
CA ALA A 70 -1.78 13.58 -0.47
C ALA A 70 -1.30 12.11 -0.47
N ILE A 71 -1.31 11.44 0.68
CA ILE A 71 -1.00 10.00 0.79
C ILE A 71 -2.00 9.18 0.00
N ARG A 72 -3.30 9.43 0.18
CA ARG A 72 -4.38 8.72 -0.51
C ARG A 72 -4.31 8.91 -2.02
N GLU A 73 -4.06 10.14 -2.48
CA GLU A 73 -3.90 10.42 -3.90
C GLU A 73 -2.71 9.66 -4.50
N THR A 74 -1.56 9.69 -3.82
CA THR A 74 -0.36 8.97 -4.26
C THR A 74 -0.57 7.47 -4.27
N HIS A 75 -1.25 6.94 -3.25
CA HIS A 75 -1.59 5.53 -3.17
C HIS A 75 -2.56 5.12 -4.30
N GLY A 76 -3.51 5.97 -4.66
CA GLY A 76 -4.40 5.76 -5.80
C GLY A 76 -3.63 5.71 -7.13
N LYS A 77 -2.61 6.56 -7.30
CA LYS A 77 -1.71 6.50 -8.49
C LYS A 77 -0.96 5.17 -8.55
N LEU A 78 -0.43 4.68 -7.42
CA LEU A 78 0.24 3.37 -7.37
C LEU A 78 -0.69 2.23 -7.78
N ALA A 79 -1.94 2.25 -7.31
CA ALA A 79 -2.95 1.25 -7.68
C ALA A 79 -3.23 1.23 -9.19
N ARG A 80 -3.36 2.40 -9.82
CA ARG A 80 -3.57 2.53 -11.27
C ARG A 80 -2.40 1.95 -12.07
N VAL A 81 -1.18 2.32 -11.72
CA VAL A 81 0.04 1.80 -12.37
C VAL A 81 0.16 0.28 -12.16
N ALA A 82 -0.23 -0.24 -10.99
CA ALA A 82 -0.23 -1.67 -10.75
C ALA A 82 -1.25 -2.40 -11.64
N ALA A 83 -2.44 -1.83 -11.86
CA ALA A 83 -3.41 -2.38 -12.80
C ALA A 83 -2.87 -2.36 -14.24
N GLU A 84 -2.30 -1.23 -14.68
CA GLU A 84 -1.69 -1.13 -16.02
C GLU A 84 -0.58 -2.18 -16.22
N LEU A 85 0.27 -2.38 -15.21
CA LEU A 85 1.33 -3.40 -15.26
C LEU A 85 0.75 -4.81 -15.37
N ALA A 86 -0.30 -5.13 -14.61
CA ALA A 86 -0.95 -6.43 -14.67
C ALA A 86 -1.55 -6.70 -16.07
N GLU A 87 -2.19 -5.70 -16.70
CA GLU A 87 -2.68 -5.85 -18.09
C GLU A 87 -1.56 -6.13 -19.08
N LEU A 88 -0.45 -5.38 -18.98
CA LEU A 88 0.69 -5.54 -19.87
C LEU A 88 1.35 -6.91 -19.71
N ILE A 89 1.45 -7.41 -18.47
CA ILE A 89 2.02 -8.73 -18.18
C ILE A 89 1.11 -9.83 -18.75
N ASP A 90 -0.20 -9.77 -18.50
CA ASP A 90 -1.16 -10.74 -19.03
C ASP A 90 -1.20 -10.72 -20.57
N GLU A 91 -1.19 -9.54 -21.19
CA GLU A 91 -1.14 -9.41 -22.65
C GLU A 91 0.13 -10.02 -23.24
N ALA A 92 1.30 -9.70 -22.67
CA ALA A 92 2.58 -10.23 -23.13
C ALA A 92 2.66 -11.75 -22.92
N HIS A 93 2.12 -12.25 -21.81
CA HIS A 93 2.07 -13.69 -21.49
C HIS A 93 1.19 -14.46 -22.48
N ARG A 94 -0.01 -13.96 -22.75
CA ARG A 94 -0.91 -14.51 -23.78
C ARG A 94 -0.29 -14.50 -25.17
N TYR A 95 0.45 -13.44 -25.51
CA TYR A 95 1.18 -13.39 -26.78
C TYR A 95 2.30 -14.44 -26.86
N ALA A 96 3.09 -14.59 -25.80
CA ALA A 96 4.19 -15.56 -25.74
C ALA A 96 3.67 -17.00 -25.86
N THR A 97 2.60 -17.33 -25.15
CA THR A 97 1.97 -18.66 -25.20
C THR A 97 1.29 -18.92 -26.55
N ALA A 98 0.57 -17.96 -27.13
CA ALA A 98 -0.06 -18.11 -28.43
C ALA A 98 0.93 -18.28 -29.60
N THR A 99 2.18 -17.84 -29.43
CA THR A 99 3.24 -17.94 -30.44
C THR A 99 4.22 -19.10 -30.20
N ALA A 100 4.01 -19.89 -29.14
CA ALA A 100 4.90 -20.97 -28.74
C ALA A 100 5.14 -22.00 -29.85
N ASP A 101 4.08 -22.45 -30.53
CA ASP A 101 4.18 -23.44 -31.61
C ASP A 101 4.86 -22.93 -32.88
N ALA A 102 4.96 -21.60 -33.06
CA ALA A 102 5.67 -21.00 -34.19
C ALA A 102 7.20 -20.95 -33.95
N ALA A 103 7.65 -21.14 -32.71
CA ALA A 103 9.06 -21.13 -32.37
C ALA A 103 9.78 -22.38 -32.90
N PRO A 104 11.03 -22.26 -33.40
CA PRO A 104 11.81 -23.42 -33.84
C PRO A 104 11.97 -24.45 -32.72
N ARG A 105 11.44 -25.67 -32.92
CA ARG A 105 11.61 -26.76 -31.97
C ARG A 105 13.06 -27.24 -31.95
N VAL A 106 13.64 -27.32 -30.76
CA VAL A 106 14.96 -27.95 -30.56
C VAL A 106 14.80 -29.47 -30.67
N PRO A 107 15.43 -30.14 -31.65
CA PRO A 107 15.34 -31.60 -31.77
C PRO A 107 15.81 -32.30 -30.50
N GLY A 108 15.00 -33.23 -29.99
CA GLY A 108 15.31 -33.96 -28.75
C GLY A 108 15.08 -33.17 -27.46
N SER A 109 14.41 -32.01 -27.52
CA SER A 109 13.93 -31.31 -26.32
C SER A 109 13.05 -32.24 -25.48
N ARG A 110 13.25 -32.21 -24.16
CA ARG A 110 12.40 -32.92 -23.19
C ARG A 110 11.07 -32.20 -22.91
N TRP A 111 10.97 -30.94 -23.33
CA TRP A 111 9.84 -30.06 -23.06
C TRP A 111 9.12 -29.72 -24.37
N ASP A 112 7.79 -29.66 -24.30
CA ASP A 112 6.95 -29.12 -25.36
C ASP A 112 7.15 -27.61 -25.53
N ALA A 113 6.62 -27.07 -26.64
CA ALA A 113 6.78 -25.67 -26.99
C ALA A 113 6.18 -24.74 -25.93
N ASP A 114 5.01 -25.09 -25.39
CA ASP A 114 4.32 -24.30 -24.36
C ASP A 114 5.15 -24.20 -23.08
N THR A 115 5.71 -25.32 -22.61
CA THR A 115 6.58 -25.33 -21.43
C THR A 115 7.85 -24.49 -21.64
N VAL A 116 8.40 -24.48 -22.85
CA VAL A 116 9.57 -23.65 -23.19
C VAL A 116 9.18 -22.17 -23.18
N ALA A 117 8.11 -21.80 -23.88
CA ALA A 117 7.62 -20.42 -23.95
C ALA A 117 7.30 -19.86 -22.55
N GLU A 118 6.64 -20.66 -21.70
CA GLU A 118 6.33 -20.30 -20.32
C GLU A 118 7.61 -19.99 -19.52
N ARG A 119 8.61 -20.88 -19.59
CA ARG A 119 9.86 -20.73 -18.85
C ARG A 119 10.69 -19.54 -19.35
N GLU A 120 10.71 -19.32 -20.65
CA GLU A 120 11.39 -18.18 -21.28
C GLU A 120 10.74 -16.88 -20.83
N PHE A 121 9.42 -16.77 -20.95
CA PHE A 121 8.67 -15.58 -20.54
C PHE A 121 8.86 -15.26 -19.05
N VAL A 122 8.71 -16.26 -18.17
CA VAL A 122 8.94 -16.13 -16.72
C VAL A 122 10.36 -15.60 -16.43
N SER A 123 11.37 -16.16 -17.10
CA SER A 123 12.77 -15.78 -16.89
C SER A 123 13.06 -14.36 -17.39
N GLU A 124 12.54 -14.01 -18.57
CA GLU A 124 12.69 -12.69 -19.15
C GLU A 124 11.98 -11.61 -18.34
N LEU A 125 10.75 -11.87 -17.89
CA LEU A 125 10.01 -10.97 -17.00
C LEU A 125 10.79 -10.75 -15.70
N ALA A 126 11.24 -11.82 -15.04
CA ALA A 126 12.01 -11.74 -13.80
C ALA A 126 13.28 -10.88 -13.96
N CYS A 127 13.99 -11.02 -15.09
CA CYS A 127 15.18 -10.22 -15.39
C CYS A 127 14.83 -8.76 -15.68
N THR A 128 13.78 -8.53 -16.46
CA THR A 128 13.33 -7.19 -16.91
C THR A 128 12.98 -6.29 -15.74
N ILE A 129 12.18 -6.79 -14.79
CA ILE A 129 11.72 -6.01 -13.63
C ILE A 129 12.53 -6.29 -12.35
N ARG A 130 13.58 -7.13 -12.45
CA ARG A 130 14.56 -7.43 -11.39
C ARG A 130 13.93 -7.99 -10.11
N ILE A 131 13.17 -9.07 -10.26
CA ILE A 131 12.55 -9.80 -9.15
C ILE A 131 12.95 -11.28 -9.17
N PRO A 132 12.81 -12.03 -8.05
CA PRO A 132 13.00 -13.47 -8.07
C PRO A 132 12.05 -14.17 -9.05
N GLN A 133 12.50 -15.26 -9.66
CA GLN A 133 11.72 -16.00 -10.66
C GLN A 133 10.34 -16.44 -10.11
N ARG A 134 10.30 -16.96 -8.88
CA ARG A 134 9.04 -17.33 -8.22
C ARG A 134 8.10 -16.15 -8.00
N SER A 135 8.65 -14.95 -7.84
CA SER A 135 7.84 -13.72 -7.76
C SER A 135 7.27 -13.34 -9.12
N ALA A 136 7.99 -13.57 -10.21
CA ALA A 136 7.46 -13.38 -11.57
C ALA A 136 6.35 -14.38 -11.89
N GLU A 137 6.52 -15.66 -11.56
CA GLU A 137 5.46 -16.68 -11.70
C GLU A 137 4.18 -16.26 -10.95
N THR A 138 4.33 -15.77 -9.71
CA THR A 138 3.19 -15.27 -8.93
C THR A 138 2.54 -14.06 -9.60
N LEU A 139 3.35 -13.12 -10.09
CA LEU A 139 2.85 -11.91 -10.73
C LEU A 139 2.09 -12.21 -12.03
N ILE A 140 2.52 -13.21 -12.79
CA ILE A 140 1.82 -13.68 -14.00
C ILE A 140 0.46 -14.26 -13.62
N ALA A 141 0.40 -15.17 -12.64
CA ALA A 141 -0.85 -15.76 -12.19
C ALA A 141 -1.82 -14.72 -11.58
N GLU A 142 -1.29 -13.75 -10.83
CA GLU A 142 -2.07 -12.62 -10.32
C GLU A 142 -2.61 -11.74 -11.45
N SER A 143 -1.80 -11.48 -12.48
CA SER A 143 -2.20 -10.69 -13.64
C SER A 143 -3.33 -11.35 -14.43
N GLU A 144 -3.20 -12.64 -14.72
CA GLU A 144 -4.24 -13.44 -15.38
C GLU A 144 -5.54 -13.48 -14.55
N SER A 145 -5.43 -13.68 -13.24
CA SER A 145 -6.62 -13.71 -12.37
C SER A 145 -7.38 -12.37 -12.38
N LEU A 146 -6.66 -11.24 -12.37
CA LEU A 146 -7.27 -9.91 -12.45
C LEU A 146 -7.93 -9.64 -13.80
N THR A 147 -7.32 -10.07 -14.91
CA THR A 147 -7.85 -9.78 -16.25
C THR A 147 -8.97 -10.73 -16.67
N CYS A 148 -8.90 -12.00 -16.26
CA CYS A 148 -9.80 -13.05 -16.73
C CYS A 148 -10.88 -13.47 -15.71
N GLU A 149 -10.59 -13.40 -14.40
CA GLU A 149 -11.46 -13.99 -13.37
C GLU A 149 -12.13 -12.95 -12.46
N LEU A 150 -11.46 -11.83 -12.20
CA LEU A 150 -11.86 -10.82 -11.20
C LEU A 150 -11.97 -9.40 -11.80
N PRO A 151 -12.85 -9.19 -12.80
CA PRO A 151 -12.92 -7.94 -13.53
C PRO A 151 -13.38 -6.75 -12.67
N ARG A 152 -14.17 -6.96 -11.59
CA ARG A 152 -14.58 -5.84 -10.71
C ARG A 152 -13.44 -5.42 -9.80
N THR A 153 -12.66 -6.37 -9.31
CA THR A 153 -11.44 -6.12 -8.53
C THR A 153 -10.44 -5.34 -9.37
N MET A 154 -10.27 -5.75 -10.63
CA MET A 154 -9.44 -5.02 -11.58
C MET A 154 -9.97 -3.60 -11.83
N ALA A 155 -11.29 -3.42 -12.00
CA ALA A 155 -11.89 -2.10 -12.15
C ALA A 155 -11.66 -1.19 -10.92
N ALA A 156 -11.81 -1.72 -9.70
CA ALA A 156 -11.56 -0.99 -8.46
C ALA A 156 -10.07 -0.60 -8.33
N LEU A 157 -9.16 -1.48 -8.74
CA LEU A 157 -7.72 -1.20 -8.77
C LEU A 157 -7.39 -0.10 -9.78
N ARG A 158 -7.94 -0.17 -11.01
CA ARG A 158 -7.83 0.88 -12.04
C ARG A 158 -8.45 2.21 -11.62
N ALA A 159 -9.48 2.20 -10.77
CA ALA A 159 -10.03 3.43 -10.22
C ALA A 159 -9.14 4.05 -9.12
N GLY A 160 -8.20 3.27 -8.56
CA GLY A 160 -7.41 3.62 -7.39
C GLY A 160 -8.21 3.55 -6.08
N GLN A 161 -9.31 2.79 -6.07
CA GLN A 161 -10.19 2.61 -4.90
C GLN A 161 -9.62 1.58 -3.93
N ILE A 162 -8.89 0.58 -4.43
CA ILE A 162 -8.20 -0.44 -3.64
C ILE A 162 -6.71 -0.44 -3.92
N SER A 163 -5.92 -0.91 -2.96
CA SER A 163 -4.49 -1.15 -3.16
C SER A 163 -4.23 -2.46 -3.91
N TYR A 164 -3.07 -2.59 -4.56
CA TYR A 164 -2.66 -3.88 -5.12
C TYR A 164 -2.63 -4.98 -4.05
N ARG A 165 -2.17 -4.65 -2.84
CA ARG A 165 -2.19 -5.59 -1.70
C ARG A 165 -3.61 -6.02 -1.32
N HIS A 166 -4.59 -5.13 -1.41
CA HIS A 166 -5.99 -5.48 -1.17
C HIS A 166 -6.50 -6.41 -2.27
N ALA A 167 -6.17 -6.13 -3.54
CA ALA A 167 -6.49 -7.03 -4.65
C ALA A 167 -5.86 -8.43 -4.46
N GLN A 168 -4.61 -8.52 -3.97
CA GLN A 168 -3.97 -9.81 -3.65
C GLN A 168 -4.72 -10.62 -2.58
N VAL A 169 -5.32 -9.95 -1.59
CA VAL A 169 -6.17 -10.63 -0.59
C VAL A 169 -7.44 -11.19 -1.25
N LEU A 170 -8.08 -10.41 -2.12
CA LEU A 170 -9.27 -10.85 -2.85
C LEU A 170 -8.94 -12.03 -3.79
N MET A 171 -7.82 -11.96 -4.54
CA MET A 171 -7.33 -13.07 -5.38
C MET A 171 -7.09 -14.34 -4.56
N GLY A 172 -6.36 -14.22 -3.45
CA GLY A 172 -6.05 -15.38 -2.60
C GLY A 172 -7.30 -16.07 -2.04
N GLN A 173 -8.39 -15.32 -1.80
CA GLN A 173 -9.68 -15.89 -1.42
C GLN A 173 -10.42 -16.47 -2.63
N ALA A 174 -10.44 -15.74 -3.75
CA ALA A 174 -11.13 -16.15 -4.97
C ALA A 174 -10.57 -17.44 -5.60
N TRP A 175 -9.27 -17.69 -5.50
CA TRP A 175 -8.65 -18.94 -6.00
C TRP A 175 -9.19 -20.20 -5.31
N SER A 176 -9.82 -20.08 -4.15
CA SER A 176 -10.47 -21.20 -3.46
C SER A 176 -11.94 -21.41 -3.86
N LEU A 177 -12.49 -20.52 -4.71
CA LEU A 177 -13.88 -20.53 -5.13
C LEU A 177 -14.06 -21.14 -6.52
N PRO A 178 -15.19 -21.81 -6.79
CA PRO A 178 -15.55 -22.18 -8.16
C PRO A 178 -15.88 -20.91 -8.98
N ASP A 179 -15.69 -20.98 -10.30
CA ASP A 179 -15.80 -19.81 -11.19
C ASP A 179 -17.16 -19.13 -11.11
N GLU A 180 -18.24 -19.89 -11.00
CA GLU A 180 -19.60 -19.37 -10.87
C GLU A 180 -19.83 -18.54 -9.58
N ALA A 181 -19.01 -18.74 -8.54
CA ALA A 181 -19.12 -18.01 -7.28
C ALA A 181 -18.30 -16.71 -7.24
N LYS A 182 -17.30 -16.56 -8.12
CA LYS A 182 -16.36 -15.41 -8.11
C LYS A 182 -17.08 -14.08 -8.32
N ALA A 183 -18.05 -14.03 -9.24
CA ALA A 183 -18.78 -12.79 -9.53
C ALA A 183 -19.60 -12.27 -8.34
N ALA A 184 -20.26 -13.16 -7.59
CA ALA A 184 -21.02 -12.80 -6.39
C ALA A 184 -20.09 -12.43 -5.22
N PHE A 185 -18.94 -13.10 -5.13
CA PHE A 185 -17.89 -12.79 -4.16
C PHE A 185 -17.35 -11.35 -4.34
N GLU A 186 -17.01 -10.95 -5.57
CA GLU A 186 -16.53 -9.59 -5.84
C GLU A 186 -17.56 -8.52 -5.46
N GLU A 187 -18.83 -8.75 -5.80
CA GLU A 187 -19.91 -7.82 -5.48
C GLU A 187 -20.13 -7.68 -3.97
N ALA A 188 -19.93 -8.75 -3.21
CA ALA A 188 -20.10 -8.72 -1.76
C ALA A 188 -18.98 -7.92 -1.06
N LEU A 189 -17.75 -7.96 -1.58
CA LEU A 189 -16.56 -7.42 -0.90
C LEU A 189 -16.10 -6.05 -1.38
N LEU A 190 -16.51 -5.59 -2.56
CA LEU A 190 -16.13 -4.27 -3.11
C LEU A 190 -17.14 -3.15 -2.77
N LYS A 191 -17.80 -3.23 -1.61
CA LYS A 191 -18.80 -2.25 -1.15
C LYS A 191 -18.20 -1.13 -0.30
#